data_AF-A0A3S2WU44-F1
#
_entry.id   AF-A0A3S2WU44-F1
#
_cell.length_a   1.000
_cell.length_b   1.000
_cell.length_c   1.000
_cell.angle_alpha   90.00
_cell.angle_beta   90.00
_cell.angle_gamma   90.00
#
_symmetry.space_group_name_H-M   'P 1'
#
loop_
_entity.id
_entity.type
_entity.pdbx_description
1 polymer ?
#
loop_
_entity_poly.entity_id
_entity_poly.type
_entity_poly.pdbx_seq_one_letter_code
_entity_poly.pdbx_strand_id
1 'polypeptide(L)'
;MTGTKTDKATPLTLETDADLETDDERVLRQSSIATTPNPIPQTDYLCHLSGKLTSSSGQTITVELRYVPDKWILLPDALADYLHALAPPDREALELTASLVIDDLNNQLVARWLQITMSGPPEAATDITAHRILLEDRQPQWDNPALLQRIAGF
;
A
#
# COMPACT_ATOMS: atom_id res chain seq x y z
N MET A 1 -41.82 -25.22 -46.27
CA MET A 1 -41.33 -23.90 -45.81
C MET A 1 -41.77 -23.72 -44.37
N THR A 2 -40.87 -23.93 -43.42
CA THR A 2 -40.97 -23.45 -42.03
C THR A 2 -39.60 -23.70 -41.39
N GLY A 3 -38.73 -22.71 -41.52
CA GLY A 3 -37.45 -22.68 -40.81
C GLY A 3 -37.65 -22.12 -39.42
N THR A 4 -37.23 -22.84 -38.40
CA THR A 4 -37.18 -22.35 -37.03
C THR A 4 -35.71 -22.26 -36.61
N LYS A 5 -35.21 -21.05 -36.81
CA LYS A 5 -34.18 -20.30 -36.06
C LYS A 5 -33.33 -21.10 -35.06
N THR A 6 -32.06 -21.24 -35.43
CA THR A 6 -30.92 -21.60 -34.58
C THR A 6 -30.80 -20.60 -33.43
N ASP A 7 -30.91 -21.10 -32.19
CA ASP A 7 -30.55 -20.35 -30.98
C ASP A 7 -29.02 -20.27 -30.93
N LYS A 8 -28.48 -19.09 -31.18
CA LYS A 8 -27.04 -18.82 -31.12
C LYS A 8 -26.72 -18.60 -29.65
N ALA A 9 -25.99 -19.54 -29.06
CA ALA A 9 -25.31 -19.33 -27.78
C ALA A 9 -24.39 -18.11 -27.91
N THR A 10 -24.77 -17.01 -27.27
CA THR A 10 -23.91 -15.86 -27.01
C THR A 10 -22.79 -16.32 -26.07
N PRO A 11 -21.51 -16.16 -26.42
CA PRO A 11 -20.46 -16.38 -25.44
C PRO A 11 -20.56 -15.28 -24.36
N LEU A 12 -20.61 -15.67 -23.08
CA LEU A 12 -20.29 -14.75 -22.00
C LEU A 12 -18.84 -14.33 -22.18
N THR A 13 -18.63 -13.12 -22.69
CA THR A 13 -17.36 -12.43 -22.56
C THR A 13 -17.13 -12.19 -21.07
N LEU A 14 -16.07 -12.80 -20.53
CA LEU A 14 -15.48 -12.40 -19.26
C LEU A 14 -14.97 -10.97 -19.47
N GLU A 15 -15.78 -9.97 -19.12
CA GLU A 15 -15.31 -8.60 -18.98
C GLU A 15 -14.48 -8.55 -17.69
N THR A 16 -13.17 -8.75 -17.83
CA THR A 16 -12.18 -8.56 -16.77
C THR A 16 -11.17 -7.54 -17.28
N ASP A 17 -11.63 -6.32 -17.51
CA ASP A 17 -10.79 -5.18 -17.91
C ASP A 17 -11.08 -3.92 -17.04
N ALA A 18 -11.73 -4.07 -15.87
CA ALA A 18 -12.18 -2.94 -15.06
C ALA A 18 -11.19 -2.41 -14.01
N ASP A 19 -10.13 -3.14 -13.65
CA ASP A 19 -9.35 -2.81 -12.42
C ASP A 19 -7.83 -2.77 -12.60
N LEU A 20 -7.31 -2.65 -13.83
CA LEU A 20 -5.87 -2.45 -14.04
C LEU A 20 -5.58 -0.95 -14.06
N GLU A 21 -4.98 -0.47 -12.96
CA GLU A 21 -4.37 0.86 -12.91
C GLU A 21 -3.50 1.10 -14.15
N THR A 22 -3.68 2.24 -14.80
CA THR A 22 -2.88 2.60 -15.96
C THR A 22 -1.44 2.90 -15.56
N ASP A 23 -0.49 2.67 -16.48
CA ASP A 23 0.92 3.00 -16.25
C ASP A 23 1.11 4.48 -15.86
N ASP A 24 0.28 5.37 -16.41
CA ASP A 24 0.30 6.80 -16.14
C ASP A 24 -0.17 7.14 -14.70
N GLU A 25 -1.23 6.49 -14.21
CA GLU A 25 -1.71 6.65 -12.83
C GLU A 25 -0.67 6.18 -11.81
N ARG A 26 -0.04 5.03 -12.07
CA ARG A 26 1.06 4.53 -11.25
C ARG A 26 2.22 5.52 -11.19
N VAL A 27 2.66 6.04 -12.34
CA VAL A 27 3.78 6.99 -12.41
C VAL A 27 3.44 8.29 -11.68
N LEU A 28 2.22 8.81 -11.86
CA LEU A 28 1.77 10.01 -11.16
C LEU A 28 1.76 9.81 -9.65
N ARG A 29 1.20 8.69 -9.17
CA ARG A 29 1.19 8.36 -7.75
C ARG A 29 2.61 8.20 -7.19
N GLN A 30 3.48 7.47 -7.87
CA GLN A 30 4.88 7.32 -7.43
C GLN A 30 5.63 8.65 -7.41
N SER A 31 5.31 9.57 -8.32
CA SER A 31 5.95 10.89 -8.39
C SER A 31 5.61 11.83 -7.23
N SER A 32 4.55 11.55 -6.45
CA SER A 32 4.24 12.32 -5.25
C SER A 32 5.14 11.94 -4.05
N ILE A 33 5.88 10.83 -4.13
CA ILE A 33 6.81 10.40 -3.10
C ILE A 33 8.10 11.21 -3.21
N ALA A 34 8.17 12.32 -2.47
CA ALA A 34 9.38 13.15 -2.40
C ALA A 34 10.31 12.71 -1.26
N THR A 35 11.61 12.70 -1.54
CA THR A 35 12.65 12.28 -0.61
C THR A 35 13.75 13.33 -0.45
N THR A 36 14.54 13.19 0.61
CA THR A 36 15.73 14.01 0.88
C THR A 36 16.91 13.12 1.28
N PRO A 37 18.18 13.53 1.06
CA PRO A 37 19.33 12.73 1.47
C PRO A 37 19.29 12.39 2.97
N ASN A 38 19.64 11.16 3.30
CA ASN A 38 19.84 10.74 4.69
C ASN A 38 21.08 11.47 5.26
N PRO A 39 20.95 12.26 6.35
CA PRO A 39 22.09 13.00 6.91
C PRO A 39 23.07 12.09 7.67
N ILE A 40 22.68 10.86 8.02
CA ILE A 40 23.48 9.91 8.80
C ILE A 40 23.42 8.47 8.23
N PRO A 41 23.86 8.24 6.97
CA PRO A 41 23.68 6.94 6.27
C PRO A 41 24.48 5.78 6.88
N GLN A 42 25.40 6.05 7.82
CA GLN A 42 26.22 5.06 8.50
C GLN A 42 25.56 4.46 9.74
N THR A 43 24.42 5.02 10.16
CA THR A 43 23.70 4.59 11.37
C THR A 43 22.33 4.06 10.98
N ASP A 44 21.98 2.88 11.47
CA ASP A 44 20.60 2.41 11.39
C ASP A 44 19.76 3.13 12.45
N TYR A 45 18.66 3.74 12.03
CA TYR A 45 17.65 4.33 12.88
C TYR A 45 16.27 4.10 12.30
N LEU A 46 15.25 4.15 13.15
CA LEU A 46 13.87 3.90 12.76
C LEU A 46 13.16 5.23 12.52
N CYS A 47 12.62 5.41 11.32
CA CYS A 47 11.63 6.43 11.04
C CYS A 47 10.23 5.83 11.22
N HIS A 48 9.32 6.62 11.79
CA HIS A 48 7.91 6.23 11.95
C HIS A 48 7.02 7.41 11.53
N LEU A 49 6.10 7.14 10.62
CA LEU A 49 5.09 8.07 10.13
C LEU A 49 3.72 7.41 10.24
N SER A 50 2.71 8.21 10.61
CA SER A 50 1.31 7.77 10.69
C SER A 50 0.48 8.67 9.79
N GLY A 51 -0.37 8.05 8.98
CA GLY A 51 -1.25 8.69 8.02
C GLY A 51 -2.65 8.10 8.04
N LYS A 52 -3.54 8.71 7.28
CA LYS A 52 -4.91 8.25 7.12
C LYS A 52 -5.28 8.20 5.66
N LEU A 53 -6.04 7.17 5.32
CA LEU A 53 -6.64 6.96 4.02
C LEU A 53 -8.14 6.85 4.22
N THR A 54 -8.93 7.38 3.30
CA THR A 54 -10.38 7.24 3.34
C THR A 54 -10.79 6.15 2.36
N SER A 55 -11.55 5.15 2.82
CA SER A 55 -12.08 4.11 1.94
C SER A 55 -13.13 4.67 0.98
N SER A 56 -13.48 3.89 -0.04
CA SER A 56 -14.61 4.16 -0.94
C SER A 56 -15.94 4.40 -0.18
N SER A 57 -16.14 3.70 0.94
CA SER A 57 -17.28 3.85 1.85
C SER A 57 -17.19 5.01 2.86
N GLY A 58 -16.13 5.82 2.80
CA GLY A 58 -15.93 6.98 3.67
C GLY A 58 -15.38 6.63 5.06
N GLN A 59 -14.97 5.38 5.30
CA GLN A 59 -14.35 4.97 6.56
C GLN A 59 -12.87 5.38 6.59
N THR A 60 -12.35 5.71 7.77
CA THR A 60 -10.93 6.00 7.95
C THR A 60 -10.14 4.70 8.15
N ILE A 61 -9.12 4.53 7.33
CA ILE A 61 -8.06 3.53 7.46
C ILE A 61 -6.82 4.24 8.00
N THR A 62 -6.29 3.76 9.12
CA THR A 62 -5.01 4.20 9.67
C THR A 62 -3.88 3.48 8.94
N VAL A 63 -2.89 4.24 8.50
CA VAL A 63 -1.67 3.74 7.85
C VAL A 63 -0.48 4.08 8.73
N GLU A 64 0.26 3.08 9.17
CA GLU A 64 1.50 3.24 9.93
C GLU A 64 2.68 2.76 9.09
N LEU A 65 3.61 3.66 8.81
CA LEU A 65 4.82 3.40 8.04
C LEU A 65 6.03 3.45 8.98
N ARG A 66 6.78 2.36 9.04
CA ARG A 66 8.07 2.29 9.73
C ARG A 66 9.14 1.88 8.75
N TYR A 67 10.32 2.51 8.81
CA TYR A 67 11.42 2.14 7.93
C TYR A 67 12.78 2.48 8.51
N VAL A 68 13.80 1.74 8.06
CA VAL A 68 15.21 2.07 8.27
C VAL A 68 15.74 2.65 6.96
N PRO A 69 16.07 3.96 6.90
CA PRO A 69 16.53 4.58 5.67
C PRO A 69 17.91 4.05 5.25
N ASP A 70 18.15 4.05 3.94
CA ASP A 70 19.50 3.92 3.38
C ASP A 70 20.02 5.30 2.96
N LYS A 71 19.93 5.64 1.66
CA LYS A 71 20.40 6.92 1.12
C LYS A 71 19.38 8.05 1.22
N TRP A 72 18.11 7.71 1.30
CA TRP A 72 16.99 8.64 1.21
C TRP A 72 16.05 8.52 2.41
N ILE A 73 15.43 9.63 2.75
CA ILE A 73 14.39 9.75 3.78
C ILE A 73 13.13 10.31 3.11
N LEU A 74 11.97 9.77 3.48
CA LEU A 74 10.68 10.28 3.05
C LEU A 74 10.41 11.66 3.68
N LEU A 75 10.02 12.65 2.89
CA LEU A 75 9.48 13.90 3.42
C LEU A 75 8.08 13.63 4.03
N PRO A 76 7.78 14.09 5.26
CA PRO A 76 6.50 13.81 5.90
C PRO A 76 5.27 14.22 5.07
N ASP A 77 5.31 15.39 4.46
CA ASP A 77 4.22 15.91 3.62
C ASP A 77 4.00 15.04 2.37
N ALA A 78 5.07 14.43 1.84
CA ALA A 78 4.96 13.53 0.69
C ALA A 78 4.19 12.24 0.99
N LEU A 79 4.22 11.74 2.24
CA LEU A 79 3.37 10.63 2.63
C LEU A 79 1.89 11.03 2.55
N ALA A 80 1.57 12.24 3.02
CA ALA A 80 0.20 12.73 2.93
C ALA A 80 -0.23 12.87 1.45
N ASP A 81 0.59 13.51 0.62
CA ASP A 81 0.28 13.68 -0.81
C ASP A 81 0.10 12.33 -1.52
N TYR A 82 0.98 11.35 -1.23
CA TYR A 82 0.86 9.99 -1.73
C TYR A 82 -0.43 9.30 -1.31
N LEU A 83 -0.82 9.38 -0.02
CA LEU A 83 -2.06 8.79 0.46
C LEU A 83 -3.31 9.46 -0.13
N HIS A 84 -3.25 10.74 -0.50
CA HIS A 84 -4.34 11.41 -1.23
C HIS A 84 -4.39 11.01 -2.71
N ALA A 85 -3.25 10.69 -3.32
CA ALA A 85 -3.16 10.23 -4.70
C ALA A 85 -3.52 8.75 -4.86
N LEU A 86 -3.48 7.97 -3.79
CA LEU A 86 -3.88 6.57 -3.78
C LEU A 86 -5.40 6.46 -3.98
N ALA A 87 -5.84 5.60 -4.90
CA ALA A 87 -7.25 5.32 -5.06
C ALA A 87 -7.86 4.86 -3.72
N PRO A 88 -9.06 5.36 -3.33
CA PRO A 88 -9.73 4.92 -2.12
C PRO A 88 -9.91 3.41 -2.16
N PRO A 89 -9.33 2.67 -1.20
CA PRO A 89 -9.39 1.23 -1.27
C PRO A 89 -10.74 0.74 -0.75
N ASP A 90 -11.21 -0.34 -1.37
CA ASP A 90 -12.19 -1.20 -0.73
C ASP A 90 -11.51 -2.00 0.38
N ARG A 91 -12.27 -2.31 1.41
CA ARG A 91 -11.70 -2.92 2.61
C ARG A 91 -11.27 -4.38 2.42
N GLU A 92 -11.95 -5.10 1.53
CA GLU A 92 -11.55 -6.44 1.09
C GLU A 92 -10.23 -6.42 0.30
N ALA A 93 -9.80 -5.23 -0.12
CA ALA A 93 -8.55 -4.99 -0.83
C ALA A 93 -7.49 -4.33 0.06
N LEU A 94 -7.57 -4.43 1.40
CA LEU A 94 -6.57 -3.82 2.29
C LEU A 94 -5.17 -4.39 2.05
N GLU A 95 -5.08 -5.71 1.83
CA GLU A 95 -3.86 -6.42 1.46
C GLU A 95 -3.31 -5.93 0.11
N LEU A 96 -4.18 -5.77 -0.88
CA LEU A 96 -3.81 -5.26 -2.20
C LEU A 96 -3.29 -3.83 -2.10
N THR A 97 -4.00 -2.99 -1.36
CA THR A 97 -3.61 -1.59 -1.11
C THR A 97 -2.25 -1.52 -0.43
N ALA A 98 -2.05 -2.31 0.63
CA ALA A 98 -0.78 -2.35 1.33
C ALA A 98 0.36 -2.86 0.47
N SER A 99 0.11 -3.83 -0.42
CA SER A 99 1.11 -4.29 -1.39
C SER A 99 1.49 -3.19 -2.40
N LEU A 100 0.52 -2.40 -2.87
CA LEU A 100 0.80 -1.26 -3.74
C LEU A 100 1.67 -0.22 -3.02
N VAL A 101 1.33 0.08 -1.77
CA VAL A 101 2.11 1.05 -0.98
C VAL A 101 3.53 0.56 -0.69
N ILE A 102 3.72 -0.70 -0.31
CA ILE A 102 5.06 -1.21 -0.03
C ILE A 102 5.91 -1.23 -1.30
N ASP A 103 5.34 -1.59 -2.46
CA ASP A 103 6.04 -1.61 -3.74
C ASP A 103 6.45 -0.20 -4.20
N ASP A 104 5.55 0.78 -4.12
CA ASP A 104 5.86 2.16 -4.49
C ASP A 104 6.93 2.78 -3.58
N LEU A 105 6.80 2.57 -2.26
CA LEU A 105 7.78 3.06 -1.30
C LEU A 105 9.14 2.38 -1.48
N ASN A 106 9.18 1.08 -1.77
CA ASN A 106 10.43 0.37 -2.06
C ASN A 106 11.11 0.92 -3.32
N ASN A 107 10.34 1.23 -4.37
CA ASN A 107 10.87 1.81 -5.60
C ASN A 107 11.49 3.20 -5.39
N GLN A 108 10.92 4.03 -4.49
CA GLN A 108 11.34 5.42 -4.32
C GLN A 108 12.32 5.64 -3.15
N LEU A 109 12.11 4.95 -2.02
CA LEU A 109 12.97 5.09 -0.84
C LEU A 109 14.18 4.16 -0.89
N VAL A 110 14.01 2.96 -1.43
CA VAL A 110 15.01 1.88 -1.40
C VAL A 110 15.53 1.70 0.04
N ALA A 111 14.60 1.63 1.00
CA ALA A 111 14.93 1.51 2.42
C ALA A 111 15.65 0.18 2.71
N ARG A 112 16.45 0.14 3.79
CA ARG A 112 17.08 -1.12 4.23
C ARG A 112 16.05 -2.11 4.76
N TRP A 113 15.03 -1.57 5.42
CA TRP A 113 13.89 -2.28 5.98
C TRP A 113 12.68 -1.36 5.95
N LEU A 114 11.52 -1.92 5.64
CA LEU A 114 10.26 -1.21 5.47
C LEU A 114 9.14 -2.07 6.04
N GLN A 115 8.27 -1.47 6.84
CA GLN A 115 7.07 -2.10 7.35
C GLN A 115 5.91 -1.13 7.20
N ILE A 116 4.80 -1.65 6.70
CA ILE A 116 3.52 -0.95 6.67
C ILE A 116 2.49 -1.75 7.45
N THR A 117 1.76 -1.04 8.30
CA THR A 117 0.55 -1.57 8.91
C THR A 117 -0.63 -0.74 8.43
N MET A 118 -1.70 -1.39 8.01
CA MET A 118 -2.97 -0.73 7.74
C MET A 118 -4.07 -1.31 8.62
N SER A 119 -4.98 -0.48 9.11
CA SER A 119 -6.10 -0.94 9.93
C SER A 119 -7.34 -0.04 9.84
N GLY A 120 -8.53 -0.63 9.98
CA GLY A 120 -9.81 0.10 10.01
C GLY A 120 -10.95 -0.72 10.66
N PRO A 121 -12.21 -0.23 10.67
CA PRO A 121 -13.43 -0.91 11.19
C PRO A 121 -14.28 -1.61 10.10
N PRO A 122 -14.78 -2.87 10.25
CA PRO A 122 -15.36 -3.62 9.12
C PRO A 122 -16.54 -2.92 8.44
N GLU A 123 -16.67 -3.14 7.13
CA GLU A 123 -17.68 -2.44 6.31
C GLU A 123 -19.06 -3.06 6.46
N ALA A 124 -19.14 -4.39 6.47
CA ALA A 124 -20.38 -5.11 6.73
C ALA A 124 -20.62 -5.30 8.24
N ALA A 125 -21.90 -5.43 8.61
CA ALA A 125 -22.33 -5.92 9.92
C ALA A 125 -21.85 -7.37 10.10
N THR A 126 -20.59 -7.51 10.49
CA THR A 126 -19.93 -8.76 10.84
C THR A 126 -19.64 -8.74 12.33
N ASP A 127 -19.43 -9.91 12.92
CA ASP A 127 -18.94 -10.02 14.30
C ASP A 127 -17.44 -9.65 14.42
N ILE A 128 -16.78 -9.36 13.30
CA ILE A 128 -15.41 -8.85 13.27
C ILE A 128 -15.45 -7.38 13.69
N THR A 129 -14.51 -6.95 14.54
CA THR A 129 -14.47 -5.58 15.06
C THR A 129 -13.31 -4.75 14.51
N ALA A 130 -12.29 -5.40 13.94
CA ALA A 130 -11.14 -4.75 13.32
C ALA A 130 -10.56 -5.61 12.18
N HIS A 131 -10.09 -4.95 11.12
CA HIS A 131 -9.25 -5.55 10.09
C HIS A 131 -7.90 -4.85 10.15
N ARG A 132 -6.82 -5.61 10.32
CA ARG A 132 -5.45 -5.09 10.40
C ARG A 132 -4.51 -6.04 9.65
N ILE A 133 -3.66 -5.44 8.84
CA ILE A 133 -2.61 -6.15 8.11
C ILE A 133 -1.25 -5.52 8.45
N LEU A 134 -0.19 -6.32 8.34
CA LEU A 134 1.18 -5.87 8.43
C LEU A 134 1.96 -6.53 7.29
N LEU A 135 2.61 -5.72 6.47
CA LEU A 135 3.56 -6.16 5.47
C LEU A 135 4.93 -5.62 5.82
N GLU A 136 5.96 -6.42 5.56
CA GLU A 136 7.34 -6.11 5.83
C GLU A 136 8.22 -6.56 4.67
N ASP A 137 9.18 -5.73 4.29
CA ASP A 137 10.21 -6.05 3.32
C ASP A 137 11.56 -5.49 3.77
N ARG A 138 12.65 -6.08 3.26
CA ARG A 138 14.01 -5.66 3.57
C ARG A 138 14.98 -5.96 2.44
N GLN A 139 16.02 -5.15 2.35
CA GLN A 139 17.11 -5.43 1.41
C GLN A 139 17.74 -6.80 1.71
N PRO A 140 18.15 -7.53 0.66
CA PRO A 140 18.91 -8.76 0.83
C PRO A 140 20.10 -8.55 1.75
N GLN A 141 20.32 -9.48 2.68
CA GLN A 141 21.45 -9.51 3.62
C GLN A 141 21.45 -8.39 4.68
N TRP A 142 20.50 -7.45 4.66
CA TRP A 142 20.36 -6.52 5.77
C TRP A 142 19.68 -7.21 6.96
N ASP A 143 20.28 -7.08 8.14
CA ASP A 143 19.71 -7.55 9.39
C ASP A 143 20.19 -6.68 10.56
N ASN A 144 19.28 -6.37 11.48
CA ASN A 144 19.59 -5.65 12.71
C ASN A 144 18.67 -6.12 13.84
N PRO A 145 18.90 -7.32 14.39
CA PRO A 145 17.98 -7.95 15.33
C PRO A 145 17.82 -7.10 16.60
N ALA A 146 18.85 -6.38 17.02
CA ALA A 146 18.78 -5.51 18.19
C ALA A 146 17.84 -4.31 17.97
N LEU A 147 17.78 -3.75 16.77
CA LEU A 147 16.82 -2.71 16.41
C LEU A 147 15.41 -3.31 16.31
N LEU A 148 15.25 -4.38 15.52
CA LEU A 148 13.94 -4.98 15.23
C LEU A 148 13.23 -5.52 16.49
N GLN A 149 13.97 -6.08 17.46
CA GLN A 149 13.40 -6.51 18.74
C GLN A 149 12.73 -5.38 19.53
N ARG A 150 13.14 -4.12 19.33
CA ARG A 150 12.53 -2.95 19.99
C ARG A 150 11.22 -2.52 19.32
N ILE A 151 10.99 -2.91 18.07
CA ILE A 151 9.82 -2.50 17.27
C ILE A 151 8.58 -3.33 17.61
N ALA A 152 8.76 -4.59 18.03
CA ALA A 152 7.67 -5.50 18.38
C ALA A 152 6.79 -4.99 19.56
N GLY A 153 7.23 -3.97 20.29
CA GLY A 153 6.48 -3.32 21.38
C GLY A 153 6.08 -1.87 21.12
N PHE A 154 6.27 -1.35 19.91
CA PHE A 154 5.90 0.01 19.50
C PHE A 154 4.52 0.06 18.85
#